data_AF-A0A0C9W754-F1
#
_entry.id   AF-A0A0C9W754-F1
#
_cell.length_a   1.000
_cell.length_b   1.000
_cell.length_c   1.000
_cell.angle_alpha   90.00
_cell.angle_beta   90.00
_cell.angle_gamma   90.00
#
_symmetry.space_group_name_H-M   'P 1'
#
loop_
_entity.id
_entity.type
_entity.pdbx_description
1 polymer ?
#
loop_
_entity_poly.entity_id
_entity_poly.type
_entity_poly.pdbx_seq_one_letter_code
_entity_poly.pdbx_strand_id
1 'polypeptide(L)'
;MSDLLIFDVLLIRGGIRNPDALFPPVDPAGIKRLLQAILRSTYDALKKDCLVYILLKWAGEGRETSPGSRRFAEERCIPPQFVALADAYWLLDTGSNLAKAISILSDARLNRDYVSKILQALSIPPNTTSQSSPSSPHLTPASATLIVRYVQTAKPPLTEPADISLYALSLAHTSFVSALNYARTFHEGSEMKERVWRELVGWCLMRESLLFSC
;
A
#
# COMPACT_ATOMS: atom_id res chain seq x y z
N MET A 1 9.98 -3.89 9.21
CA MET A 1 8.82 -4.25 8.35
C MET A 1 8.78 -3.44 7.04
N SER A 2 9.87 -2.77 6.66
CA SER A 2 9.89 -1.86 5.50
C SER A 2 9.81 -2.58 4.15
N ASP A 3 10.24 -3.84 4.06
CA ASP A 3 10.53 -4.44 2.75
C ASP A 3 9.49 -5.50 2.31
N LEU A 4 8.46 -5.74 3.13
CA LEU A 4 7.42 -6.72 2.82
C LEU A 4 6.41 -6.15 1.82
N LEU A 5 5.79 -7.00 1.01
CA LEU A 5 4.61 -6.66 0.19
C LEU A 5 3.33 -6.83 1.03
N ILE A 6 2.21 -6.28 0.57
CA ILE A 6 0.89 -6.52 1.18
C ILE A 6 0.60 -8.01 1.15
N PHE A 7 0.90 -8.69 0.06
CA PHE A 7 0.74 -10.14 -0.06
C PHE A 7 1.52 -10.89 1.03
N ASP A 8 2.75 -10.49 1.35
CA ASP A 8 3.53 -11.10 2.45
C ASP A 8 2.85 -10.90 3.80
N VAL A 9 2.29 -9.71 4.05
CA VAL A 9 1.50 -9.44 5.26
C VAL A 9 0.28 -10.37 5.33
N LEU A 10 -0.40 -10.62 4.20
CA LEU A 10 -1.53 -11.56 4.16
C LEU A 10 -1.07 -13.00 4.44
N LEU A 11 0.06 -13.45 3.88
CA LEU A 11 0.61 -14.78 4.15
C LEU A 11 0.96 -14.96 5.63
N ILE A 12 1.64 -13.97 6.24
CA ILE A 12 2.00 -13.98 7.66
C ILE A 12 0.74 -14.08 8.54
N ARG A 13 -0.30 -13.30 8.23
CA ARG A 13 -1.57 -13.31 8.96
C ARG A 13 -2.32 -14.63 8.81
N GLY A 14 -2.11 -15.36 7.72
CA GLY A 14 -2.57 -16.74 7.52
C GLY A 14 -1.75 -17.81 8.25
N GLY A 15 -0.74 -17.41 9.04
CA GLY A 15 0.13 -18.32 9.78
C GLY A 15 1.33 -18.86 9.00
N ILE A 16 1.62 -18.32 7.81
CA ILE A 16 2.78 -18.71 6.99
C ILE A 16 3.98 -17.88 7.47
N ARG A 17 4.88 -18.51 8.23
CA ARG A 17 5.92 -17.80 9.01
C ARG A 17 7.09 -17.24 8.19
N ASN A 18 7.32 -17.73 6.97
CA ASN A 18 8.44 -17.33 6.10
C ASN A 18 7.93 -16.98 4.68
N PRO A 19 7.23 -15.85 4.50
CA PRO A 19 6.71 -15.46 3.18
C PRO A 19 7.82 -15.19 2.16
N ASP A 20 8.92 -14.53 2.56
CA ASP A 20 10.02 -14.14 1.67
C ASP A 20 10.72 -15.33 1.00
N ALA A 21 10.64 -16.53 1.59
CA ALA A 21 11.18 -17.76 1.02
C ALA A 21 10.24 -18.43 0.01
N LEU A 22 8.96 -18.00 -0.02
CA LEU A 22 7.90 -18.57 -0.85
C LEU A 22 7.41 -17.60 -1.93
N PHE A 23 7.51 -16.30 -1.68
CA PHE A 23 7.04 -15.24 -2.56
C PHE A 23 8.14 -14.19 -2.79
N PRO A 24 8.34 -13.71 -4.02
CA PRO A 24 7.64 -14.12 -5.25
C PRO A 24 8.16 -15.47 -5.79
N PRO A 25 7.27 -16.36 -6.27
CA PRO A 25 7.70 -17.62 -6.87
C PRO A 25 8.34 -17.38 -8.24
N VAL A 26 9.53 -17.93 -8.46
CA VAL A 26 10.32 -17.76 -9.70
C VAL A 26 10.09 -18.93 -10.68
N ASP A 27 9.63 -20.06 -10.17
CA ASP A 27 9.50 -21.31 -10.91
C ASP A 27 8.19 -22.06 -10.58
N PRO A 28 7.75 -22.99 -11.46
CA PRO A 28 6.53 -23.77 -11.22
C PRO A 28 6.53 -24.57 -9.92
N ALA A 29 7.70 -25.02 -9.41
CA ALA A 29 7.76 -25.72 -8.13
C ALA A 29 7.61 -24.74 -6.95
N GLY A 30 8.14 -23.52 -7.06
CA GLY A 30 7.85 -22.41 -6.15
C GLY A 30 6.36 -22.12 -6.03
N ILE A 31 5.64 -22.01 -7.15
CA ILE A 31 4.18 -21.81 -7.17
C ILE A 31 3.47 -22.94 -6.43
N LYS A 32 3.83 -24.21 -6.70
CA LYS A 32 3.24 -25.38 -6.02
C LYS A 32 3.48 -25.36 -4.52
N ARG A 33 4.69 -25.00 -4.07
CA ARG A 33 5.02 -24.88 -2.63
C ARG A 33 4.17 -23.80 -1.95
N LEU A 34 4.06 -22.62 -2.56
CA LEU A 34 3.25 -21.54 -2.02
C LEU A 34 1.76 -21.90 -1.99
N LEU A 35 1.24 -22.55 -3.04
CA LEU A 35 -0.14 -23.05 -3.06
C LEU A 35 -0.40 -24.03 -1.91
N GLN A 36 0.51 -24.98 -1.67
CA GLN A 36 0.39 -25.92 -0.55
C GLN A 36 0.45 -25.21 0.81
N ALA A 37 1.28 -24.18 0.95
CA ALA A 37 1.32 -23.36 2.16
C ALA A 37 -0.01 -22.61 2.40
N ILE A 38 -0.60 -22.03 1.35
CA ILE A 38 -1.91 -21.38 1.40
C ILE A 38 -3.00 -22.38 1.81
N LEU A 39 -3.04 -23.57 1.22
CA LEU A 39 -4.03 -24.60 1.55
C LEU A 39 -3.95 -25.03 3.03
N ARG A 40 -2.74 -25.10 3.58
CA ARG A 40 -2.46 -25.46 4.99
C ARG A 40 -2.56 -24.29 5.97
N SER A 41 -2.82 -23.07 5.48
CA SER A 41 -2.95 -21.88 6.32
C SER A 41 -4.17 -21.94 7.25
N THR A 42 -4.18 -21.07 8.26
CA THR A 42 -5.27 -20.93 9.24
C THR A 42 -6.51 -20.24 8.69
N TYR A 43 -6.46 -19.76 7.45
CA TYR A 43 -7.56 -19.05 6.82
C TYR A 43 -8.74 -19.97 6.47
N ASP A 44 -9.91 -19.35 6.39
CA ASP A 44 -11.11 -19.96 5.80
C ASP A 44 -10.95 -20.18 4.29
N ALA A 45 -11.88 -20.93 3.70
CA ALA A 45 -11.85 -21.27 2.27
C ALA A 45 -11.84 -20.02 1.38
N LEU A 46 -12.60 -18.99 1.73
CA LEU A 46 -12.73 -17.77 0.94
C LEU A 46 -11.42 -16.97 0.90
N LYS A 47 -10.77 -16.76 2.04
CA LYS A 47 -9.47 -16.07 2.12
C LYS A 47 -8.38 -16.86 1.40
N LYS A 48 -8.40 -18.19 1.51
CA LYS A 48 -7.51 -19.06 0.72
C LYS A 48 -7.73 -18.87 -0.77
N ASP A 49 -8.98 -18.86 -1.23
CA ASP A 49 -9.32 -18.62 -2.63
C ASP A 49 -8.85 -17.22 -3.09
N CYS A 50 -8.96 -16.19 -2.25
CA CYS A 50 -8.43 -14.86 -2.56
C CYS A 50 -6.90 -14.85 -2.72
N LEU A 51 -6.17 -15.56 -1.85
CA LEU A 51 -4.71 -15.68 -1.98
C LEU A 51 -4.30 -16.43 -3.25
N VAL A 52 -5.01 -17.51 -3.59
CA VAL A 52 -4.80 -18.25 -4.84
C VAL A 52 -5.12 -17.38 -6.04
N TYR A 53 -6.18 -16.57 -5.99
CA TYR A 53 -6.52 -15.62 -7.04
C TYR A 53 -5.38 -14.63 -7.31
N ILE A 54 -4.81 -14.03 -6.25
CA ILE A 54 -3.65 -13.12 -6.38
C ILE A 54 -2.44 -13.86 -6.96
N LEU A 55 -2.17 -15.08 -6.51
CA LEU A 55 -1.07 -15.91 -7.01
C LEU A 55 -1.23 -16.26 -8.50
N LEU A 56 -2.44 -16.60 -8.96
CA LEU A 56 -2.73 -16.84 -10.37
C LEU A 56 -2.56 -15.58 -11.21
N LYS A 57 -2.88 -14.41 -10.64
CA LYS A 57 -2.66 -13.13 -11.29
C LYS A 57 -1.17 -12.79 -11.41
N TRP A 58 -0.39 -13.07 -10.37
CA TRP A 58 1.06 -12.96 -10.38
C TRP A 58 1.70 -13.86 -11.44
N ALA A 59 1.29 -15.13 -11.52
CA ALA A 59 1.82 -16.09 -12.48
C ALA A 59 1.42 -15.80 -13.95
N GLY A 60 0.29 -15.11 -14.17
CA GLY A 60 -0.28 -14.83 -15.49
C GLY A 60 0.37 -13.66 -16.24
N GLU A 61 1.69 -13.62 -16.32
CA GLU A 61 2.51 -12.55 -16.94
C GLU A 61 2.29 -11.14 -16.37
N GLY A 62 1.73 -11.02 -15.16
CA GLY A 62 1.48 -9.73 -14.53
C GLY A 62 0.49 -8.83 -15.26
N ARG A 63 -0.41 -9.38 -16.09
CA ARG A 63 -1.46 -8.60 -16.76
C ARG A 63 -2.64 -8.34 -15.83
N GLU A 64 -3.18 -7.12 -15.88
CA GLU A 64 -4.37 -6.72 -15.09
C GLU A 64 -5.56 -7.67 -15.29
N THR A 65 -5.67 -8.28 -16.47
CA THR A 65 -6.65 -9.30 -16.84
C THR A 65 -5.96 -10.61 -17.18
N SER A 66 -5.52 -11.36 -16.16
CA SER A 66 -5.18 -12.78 -16.34
C SER A 66 -6.50 -13.56 -16.53
N PRO A 67 -6.74 -14.17 -17.71
CA PRO A 67 -7.98 -14.91 -17.94
C PRO A 67 -8.11 -16.11 -16.99
N GLY A 68 -6.99 -16.65 -16.50
CA GLY A 68 -6.96 -17.75 -15.54
C GLY A 68 -7.47 -17.35 -14.16
N SER A 69 -7.05 -16.18 -13.63
CA SER A 69 -7.53 -15.73 -12.33
C SER A 69 -9.02 -15.40 -12.36
N ARG A 70 -9.52 -14.80 -13.45
CA ARG A 70 -10.94 -14.49 -13.61
C ARG A 70 -11.82 -15.75 -13.65
N ARG A 71 -11.45 -16.75 -14.47
CA ARG A 71 -12.15 -18.04 -14.50
C ARG A 71 -12.17 -18.70 -13.13
N PHE A 72 -11.04 -18.69 -12.43
CA PHE A 72 -10.97 -19.22 -11.07
C PHE A 72 -11.92 -18.51 -10.11
N ALA A 73 -12.02 -17.17 -10.16
CA ALA A 73 -12.96 -16.42 -9.33
C ALA A 73 -14.42 -16.79 -9.62
N GLU A 74 -14.77 -16.98 -10.90
CA GLU A 74 -16.11 -17.38 -11.33
C GLU A 74 -16.43 -18.82 -10.85
N GLU A 75 -15.53 -19.78 -11.09
CA GLU A 75 -15.66 -21.18 -10.69
C GLU A 75 -15.75 -21.36 -9.16
N ARG A 76 -14.98 -20.58 -8.41
CA ARG A 76 -14.99 -20.60 -6.94
C ARG A 76 -16.06 -19.68 -6.34
N CYS A 77 -16.82 -18.98 -7.18
CA CYS A 77 -17.85 -18.02 -6.77
C CYS A 77 -17.33 -16.99 -5.74
N ILE A 78 -16.10 -16.49 -5.95
CA ILE A 78 -15.52 -15.47 -5.07
C ILE A 78 -16.36 -14.20 -5.20
N PRO A 79 -16.89 -13.64 -4.10
CA PRO A 79 -17.73 -12.47 -4.20
C PRO A 79 -16.95 -11.26 -4.79
N PRO A 80 -17.60 -10.42 -5.61
CA PRO A 80 -16.92 -9.36 -6.36
C PRO A 80 -16.10 -8.39 -5.50
N GLN A 81 -16.53 -8.11 -4.27
CA GLN A 81 -15.82 -7.24 -3.34
C GLN A 81 -14.45 -7.81 -2.93
N PHE A 82 -14.32 -9.14 -2.81
CA PHE A 82 -13.04 -9.78 -2.48
C PHE A 82 -12.12 -9.83 -3.68
N VAL A 83 -12.67 -10.04 -4.89
CA VAL A 83 -11.93 -9.95 -6.14
C VAL A 83 -11.38 -8.53 -6.32
N ALA A 84 -12.21 -7.51 -6.13
CA ALA A 84 -11.80 -6.11 -6.22
C ALA A 84 -10.71 -5.76 -5.20
N LEU A 85 -10.84 -6.22 -3.95
CA LEU A 85 -9.82 -6.00 -2.93
C LEU A 85 -8.49 -6.68 -3.29
N ALA A 86 -8.55 -7.93 -3.74
CA ALA A 86 -7.39 -8.69 -4.20
C ALA A 86 -6.70 -8.00 -5.39
N ASP A 87 -7.47 -7.47 -6.33
CA ASP A 87 -6.97 -6.68 -7.45
C ASP A 87 -6.25 -5.42 -6.99
N ALA A 88 -6.82 -4.70 -6.03
CA ALA A 88 -6.20 -3.50 -5.47
C ALA A 88 -4.86 -3.81 -4.77
N TYR A 89 -4.80 -4.88 -3.97
CA TYR A 89 -3.55 -5.30 -3.31
C TYR A 89 -2.49 -5.72 -4.31
N TRP A 90 -2.88 -6.47 -5.35
CA TRP A 90 -1.96 -6.84 -6.42
C TRP A 90 -1.41 -5.62 -7.17
N LEU A 91 -2.24 -4.61 -7.46
CA LEU A 91 -1.81 -3.36 -8.10
C LEU A 91 -0.84 -2.56 -7.22
N LEU A 92 -1.08 -2.53 -5.90
CA LEU A 92 -0.19 -1.87 -4.95
C LEU A 92 1.17 -2.58 -4.85
N ASP A 93 1.17 -3.91 -4.74
CA ASP A 93 2.40 -4.70 -4.60
C ASP A 93 3.27 -4.71 -5.86
N THR A 94 2.64 -4.68 -7.03
CA THR A 94 3.36 -4.58 -8.32
C THR A 94 3.74 -3.15 -8.67
N GLY A 95 3.24 -2.15 -7.93
CA GLY A 95 3.37 -0.74 -8.30
C GLY A 95 2.65 -0.37 -9.61
N SER A 96 1.87 -1.28 -10.18
CA SER A 96 1.19 -1.10 -11.46
C SER A 96 -0.10 -0.32 -11.27
N ASN A 97 -0.28 0.76 -12.03
CA ASN A 97 -1.52 1.56 -12.08
C ASN A 97 -2.12 1.90 -10.69
N LEU A 98 -1.32 2.56 -9.85
CA LEU A 98 -1.71 2.95 -8.48
C LEU A 98 -2.99 3.79 -8.43
N ALA A 99 -3.28 4.57 -9.48
CA ALA A 99 -4.51 5.35 -9.57
C ALA A 99 -5.77 4.45 -9.62
N LYS A 100 -5.71 3.33 -10.37
CA LYS A 100 -6.78 2.33 -10.40
C LYS A 100 -6.92 1.62 -9.04
N ALA A 101 -5.80 1.29 -8.39
CA ALA A 101 -5.82 0.70 -7.05
C ALA A 101 -6.57 1.60 -6.06
N ILE A 102 -6.28 2.91 -6.06
CA ILE A 102 -6.99 3.87 -5.22
C ILE A 102 -8.47 3.94 -5.58
N SER A 103 -8.81 3.99 -6.88
CA SER A 103 -10.21 4.03 -7.30
C SER A 103 -11.00 2.82 -6.80
N ILE A 104 -10.39 1.63 -6.79
CA ILE A 104 -11.02 0.42 -6.23
C ILE A 104 -11.13 0.56 -4.71
N LEU A 105 -10.04 0.94 -4.05
CA LEU A 105 -10.01 1.10 -2.60
C LEU A 105 -10.96 2.18 -2.09
N SER A 106 -11.34 3.18 -2.90
CA SER A 106 -12.32 4.19 -2.53
C SER A 106 -13.75 3.62 -2.34
N ASP A 107 -14.05 2.39 -2.78
CA ASP A 107 -15.35 1.75 -2.55
C ASP A 107 -15.57 1.47 -1.05
N ALA A 108 -16.62 2.08 -0.47
CA ALA A 108 -16.97 1.99 0.94
C ALA A 108 -17.37 0.58 1.39
N ARG A 109 -17.65 -0.34 0.46
CA ARG A 109 -18.01 -1.74 0.75
C ARG A 109 -16.78 -2.62 1.04
N LEU A 110 -15.58 -2.13 0.76
CA LEU A 110 -14.34 -2.88 0.95
C LEU A 110 -13.81 -2.69 2.38
N ASN A 111 -13.35 -3.78 3.00
CA ASN A 111 -12.64 -3.70 4.26
C ASN A 111 -11.15 -3.34 4.02
N ARG A 112 -10.61 -2.40 4.80
CA ARG A 112 -9.32 -1.73 4.56
C ARG A 112 -8.39 -1.84 5.76
N ASP A 113 -8.16 -3.07 6.24
CA ASP A 113 -7.42 -3.33 7.49
C ASP A 113 -5.92 -3.01 7.45
N TYR A 114 -5.35 -2.69 6.27
CA TYR A 114 -3.90 -2.53 6.06
C TYR A 114 -3.51 -1.11 5.66
N VAL A 115 -4.10 -0.10 6.29
CA VAL A 115 -3.92 1.33 5.98
C VAL A 115 -2.45 1.74 5.89
N SER A 116 -1.65 1.42 6.91
CA SER A 116 -0.22 1.78 6.96
C SER A 116 0.56 1.18 5.80
N LYS A 117 0.23 -0.06 5.42
CA LYS A 117 0.90 -0.75 4.32
C LYS A 117 0.50 -0.18 2.96
N ILE A 118 -0.78 0.18 2.80
CA ILE A 118 -1.27 0.87 1.59
C ILE A 118 -0.57 2.22 1.45
N LEU A 119 -0.50 3.01 2.52
CA LEU A 119 0.18 4.31 2.51
C LEU A 119 1.67 4.17 2.21
N GLN A 120 2.32 3.16 2.79
CA GLN A 120 3.70 2.83 2.49
C GLN A 120 3.89 2.48 1.01
N ALA A 121 3.05 1.60 0.44
CA ALA A 121 3.13 1.21 -0.97
C ALA A 121 2.95 2.42 -1.91
N LEU A 122 2.04 3.35 -1.59
CA LEU A 122 1.84 4.59 -2.35
C LEU A 122 3.01 5.57 -2.24
N SER A 123 3.76 5.53 -1.13
CA SER A 123 4.91 6.42 -0.90
C SER A 123 6.14 6.03 -1.72
N ILE A 124 6.23 4.78 -2.18
CA ILE A 124 7.36 4.27 -2.95
C ILE A 124 7.26 4.79 -4.39
N PRO A 125 8.30 5.48 -4.92
CA PRO A 125 8.29 5.95 -6.29
C PRO A 125 8.46 4.79 -7.28
N PRO A 126 7.82 4.86 -8.46
CA PRO A 126 7.77 3.75 -9.43
C PRO A 126 9.13 3.38 -10.07
N ASN A 127 10.22 4.12 -9.82
CA ASN A 127 11.50 4.00 -10.52
C ASN A 127 12.70 3.60 -9.63
N THR A 128 12.50 3.22 -8.38
CA THR A 128 13.62 2.88 -7.46
C THR A 128 13.61 1.41 -7.06
N THR A 129 13.61 0.50 -8.03
CA THR A 129 13.90 -0.93 -7.81
C THR A 129 15.39 -1.21 -8.05
N SER A 130 16.29 -0.53 -7.34
CA SER A 130 17.66 -0.97 -7.00
C SER A 130 18.52 0.21 -6.55
N GLN A 131 18.99 0.16 -5.30
CA GLN A 131 20.21 0.81 -4.81
C GLN A 131 20.33 2.34 -5.01
N SER A 132 19.83 3.12 -4.06
CA SER A 132 20.50 4.36 -3.65
C SER A 132 20.24 4.66 -2.18
N SER A 133 21.27 5.20 -1.54
CA SER A 133 21.52 5.32 -0.10
C SER A 133 20.39 5.93 0.76
N PRO A 134 20.35 5.62 2.08
CA PRO A 134 19.34 6.10 3.00
C PRO A 134 19.72 7.51 3.50
N SER A 135 19.38 8.54 2.74
CA SER A 135 19.46 9.91 3.25
C SER A 135 18.35 10.77 2.66
N SER A 136 17.15 10.54 3.21
CA SER A 136 15.92 11.35 3.18
C SER A 136 14.74 10.65 2.48
N PRO A 137 13.56 10.58 3.13
CA PRO A 137 12.34 10.08 2.49
C PRO A 137 11.86 11.11 1.47
N HIS A 138 12.37 11.05 0.23
CA HIS A 138 11.96 11.99 -0.81
C HIS A 138 10.59 11.59 -1.38
N LEU A 139 9.53 11.99 -0.68
CA LEU A 139 8.15 11.85 -1.16
C LEU A 139 7.98 12.66 -2.47
N THR A 140 7.59 11.99 -3.55
CA THR A 140 7.34 12.68 -4.83
C THR A 140 5.97 13.37 -4.82
N PRO A 141 5.80 14.49 -5.56
CA PRO A 141 4.50 15.18 -5.63
C PRO A 141 3.39 14.29 -6.23
N ALA A 142 3.74 13.36 -7.12
CA ALA A 142 2.80 12.39 -7.67
C ALA A 142 2.31 11.40 -6.59
N SER A 143 3.22 10.79 -5.83
CA SER A 143 2.89 9.92 -4.70
C SER A 143 2.08 10.65 -3.63
N ALA A 144 2.46 11.89 -3.30
CA ALA A 144 1.71 12.74 -2.36
C ALA A 144 0.26 12.95 -2.81
N THR A 145 0.04 13.23 -4.11
CA THR A 145 -1.31 13.41 -4.67
C THR A 145 -2.16 12.13 -4.54
N LEU A 146 -1.55 10.96 -4.78
CA LEU A 146 -2.21 9.67 -4.64
C LEU A 146 -2.57 9.37 -3.18
N ILE A 147 -1.66 9.65 -2.24
CA ILE A 147 -1.90 9.49 -0.79
C ILE A 147 -3.04 10.41 -0.34
N VAL A 148 -3.02 11.69 -0.72
CA VAL A 148 -4.07 12.65 -0.38
C VAL A 148 -5.41 12.18 -0.93
N ARG A 149 -5.45 11.72 -2.19
CA ARG A 149 -6.67 11.20 -2.81
C ARG A 149 -7.19 9.97 -2.07
N TYR A 150 -6.33 9.02 -1.72
CA TYR A 150 -6.72 7.85 -0.95
C TYR A 150 -7.32 8.24 0.40
N VAL A 151 -6.61 9.05 1.20
CA VAL A 151 -7.08 9.43 2.55
C VAL A 151 -8.38 10.22 2.49
N GLN A 152 -8.53 11.16 1.55
CA GLN A 152 -9.74 11.98 1.46
C GLN A 152 -10.97 11.21 0.96
N THR A 153 -10.77 10.24 0.05
CA THR A 153 -11.88 9.47 -0.53
C THR A 153 -12.26 8.26 0.33
N ALA A 154 -11.27 7.48 0.77
CA ALA A 154 -11.50 6.28 1.56
C ALA A 154 -11.72 6.60 3.05
N LYS A 155 -11.23 7.74 3.56
CA LYS A 155 -11.28 8.14 4.97
C LYS A 155 -10.86 7.01 5.93
N PRO A 156 -9.68 6.39 5.72
CA PRO A 156 -9.22 5.34 6.61
C PRO A 156 -8.90 5.92 8.00
N PRO A 157 -9.02 5.12 9.07
CA PRO A 157 -8.56 5.54 10.39
C PRO A 157 -7.02 5.65 10.38
N LEU A 158 -6.50 6.86 10.60
CA LEU A 158 -5.07 7.10 10.74
C LEU A 158 -4.70 7.09 12.23
N THR A 159 -4.26 5.93 12.72
CA THR A 159 -3.87 5.74 14.13
C THR A 159 -2.36 5.80 14.34
N GLU A 160 -1.59 5.31 13.36
CA GLU A 160 -0.14 5.23 13.47
C GLU A 160 0.51 6.62 13.27
N PRO A 161 1.43 7.05 14.15
CA PRO A 161 2.10 8.34 14.01
C PRO A 161 2.81 8.53 12.67
N ALA A 162 3.41 7.45 12.14
CA ALA A 162 4.08 7.48 10.84
C ALA A 162 3.11 7.77 9.68
N ASP A 163 1.89 7.22 9.73
CA ASP A 163 0.86 7.41 8.72
C ASP A 163 0.31 8.85 8.75
N ILE A 164 0.12 9.38 9.96
CA ILE A 164 -0.35 10.76 10.17
C ILE A 164 0.70 11.75 9.64
N SER A 165 1.97 11.54 9.98
CA SER A 165 3.11 12.29 9.48
C SER A 165 3.18 12.27 7.95
N LEU A 166 3.10 11.07 7.35
CA LEU A 166 3.15 10.89 5.90
C LEU A 166 1.98 11.61 5.20
N TYR A 167 0.77 11.55 5.76
CA TYR A 167 -0.37 12.28 5.21
C TYR A 167 -0.20 13.81 5.35
N ALA A 168 0.28 14.30 6.48
CA ALA A 168 0.53 15.73 6.67
C ALA A 168 1.58 16.28 5.70
N LEU A 169 2.67 15.54 5.48
CA LEU A 169 3.69 15.87 4.48
C LEU A 169 3.10 15.82 3.06
N SER A 170 2.29 14.80 2.76
CA SER A 170 1.61 14.69 1.45
C SER A 170 0.70 15.88 1.19
N LEU A 171 -0.04 16.35 2.21
CA LEU A 171 -0.81 17.58 2.12
C LEU A 171 0.08 18.79 1.86
N ALA A 172 1.26 18.88 2.47
CA ALA A 172 2.17 20.01 2.26
C ALA A 172 2.65 20.10 0.80
N HIS A 173 2.91 18.94 0.17
CA HIS A 173 3.27 18.86 -1.24
C HIS A 173 2.15 19.32 -2.19
N THR A 174 0.88 19.08 -1.85
CA THR A 174 -0.26 19.53 -2.68
C THR A 174 -0.70 20.96 -2.34
N SER A 175 -0.87 21.26 -1.06
CA SER A 175 -1.33 22.54 -0.52
C SER A 175 -0.88 22.71 0.93
N PHE A 176 0.11 23.58 1.14
CA PHE A 176 0.64 23.89 2.46
C PHE A 176 -0.43 24.38 3.45
N VAL A 177 -1.40 25.19 2.99
CA VAL A 177 -2.52 25.66 3.82
C VAL A 177 -3.37 24.49 4.33
N SER A 178 -3.60 23.49 3.50
CA SER A 178 -4.34 22.28 3.90
C SER A 178 -3.59 21.49 4.96
N ALA A 179 -2.26 21.39 4.83
CA ALA A 179 -1.40 20.75 5.82
C ALA A 179 -1.42 21.49 7.17
N LEU A 180 -1.38 22.82 7.17
CA LEU A 180 -1.50 23.64 8.38
C LEU A 180 -2.88 23.49 9.04
N ASN A 181 -3.95 23.50 8.25
CA ASN A 181 -5.30 23.30 8.77
C ASN A 181 -5.43 21.89 9.40
N TYR A 182 -4.81 20.88 8.79
CA TYR A 182 -4.74 19.54 9.36
C TYR A 182 -3.92 19.52 10.67
N ALA A 183 -2.76 20.17 10.73
CA ALA A 183 -1.97 20.25 11.96
C ALA A 183 -2.71 20.95 13.12
N ARG A 184 -3.67 21.82 12.81
CA ARG A 184 -4.52 22.51 13.78
C ARG A 184 -5.66 21.65 14.34
N THR A 185 -6.02 20.53 13.71
CA THR A 185 -7.10 19.66 14.24
C THR A 185 -6.67 18.89 15.48
N PHE A 186 -5.37 18.80 15.77
CA PHE A 186 -4.84 18.13 16.96
C PHE A 186 -4.92 19.04 18.20
N HIS A 187 -5.19 18.40 19.35
CA HIS A 187 -5.27 19.10 20.63
C HIS A 187 -3.93 19.76 21.01
N GLU A 188 -4.01 20.90 21.69
CA GLU A 188 -2.84 21.61 22.21
C GLU A 188 -2.09 20.74 23.22
N GLY A 189 -0.76 20.66 23.09
CA GLY A 189 0.08 19.81 23.93
C GLY A 189 0.15 18.33 23.53
N SER A 190 -0.52 17.90 22.45
CA SER A 190 -0.35 16.51 21.96
C SER A 190 1.02 16.31 21.28
N GLU A 191 1.68 15.19 21.58
CA GLU A 191 2.95 14.80 20.96
C GLU A 191 2.85 14.74 19.43
N MET A 192 1.70 14.28 18.91
CA MET A 192 1.43 14.21 17.48
C MET A 192 1.40 15.60 16.83
N LYS A 193 0.83 16.60 17.49
CA LYS A 193 0.84 17.98 17.01
C LYS A 193 2.27 18.48 16.89
N GLU A 194 3.06 18.36 17.95
CA GLU A 194 4.46 18.81 17.92
C GLU A 194 5.27 18.12 16.82
N ARG A 195 5.06 16.81 16.63
CA ARG A 195 5.70 16.04 15.56
C ARG A 195 5.34 16.57 14.17
N VAL A 196 4.05 16.73 13.87
CA VAL A 196 3.58 17.23 12.57
C VAL A 196 4.10 18.65 12.33
N TRP A 197 4.07 19.52 13.34
CA TRP A 197 4.61 20.87 13.22
C TRP A 197 6.10 20.88 12.91
N ARG A 198 6.89 20.05 13.60
CA ARG A 198 8.33 19.93 13.35
C ARG A 198 8.62 19.46 11.92
N GLU A 199 7.88 18.47 11.45
CA GLU A 199 8.02 17.94 10.09
C GLU A 199 7.61 18.96 9.02
N LEU A 200 6.52 19.72 9.25
CA LEU A 200 6.08 20.77 8.32
C LEU A 200 7.07 21.95 8.26
N VAL A 201 7.60 22.39 9.40
CA VAL A 201 8.64 23.43 9.45
C VAL A 201 9.92 22.94 8.76
N GLY A 202 10.33 21.70 9.05
CA GLY A 202 11.47 21.07 8.36
C GLY A 202 11.27 21.03 6.84
N TRP A 203 10.06 20.67 6.39
CA TRP A 203 9.72 20.66 4.96
C TRP A 203 9.81 22.05 4.32
N CYS A 204 9.33 23.10 4.98
CA CYS A 204 9.46 24.49 4.50
C CYS A 204 10.93 24.89 4.33
N LEU A 205 11.76 24.62 5.34
CA LEU A 205 13.18 24.98 5.33
C LEU A 205 13.99 24.19 4.29
N MET A 206 13.66 22.91 4.07
CA MET A 206 14.32 22.08 3.04
C MET A 206 13.90 22.44 1.61
N ARG A 207 12.74 23.06 1.40
CA ARG A 207 12.30 23.48 0.07
C ARG A 207 13.10 24.69 -0.44
N GLU A 208 13.52 25.57 0.46
CA GLU A 208 14.29 26.77 0.10
C GLU A 208 15.75 26.44 -0.25
N SER A 209 16.37 25.43 0.36
CA SER A 209 17.76 25.06 0.03
C SER A 209 17.94 24.53 -1.40
N LEU A 210 16.87 24.01 -2.03
CA LEU A 210 16.87 23.62 -3.45
C LEU A 210 16.73 24.81 -4.41
N LEU A 211 16.24 25.97 -3.94
CA LEU A 211 16.12 27.19 -4.75
C LEU A 211 17.38 28.06 -4.71
N PHE A 212 18.20 27.94 -3.67
CA PHE A 212 19.46 28.69 -3.50
C PHE A 212 20.72 27.95 -3.98
N SER A 213 20.58 26.79 -4.65
CA SER A 213 21.70 26.00 -5.19
C SER A 213 21.96 26.24 -6.70
N CYS A 214 21.64 27.42 -7.24
CA CYS A 214 21.95 27.81 -8.61
C CYS A 214 23.14 28.78 -8.66
#